data_AF-A0A5K1DBW3-F1
#
_entry.id   AF-A0A5K1DBW3-F1
#
_cell.length_a   1.000
_cell.length_b   1.000
_cell.length_c   1.000
_cell.angle_alpha   90.00
_cell.angle_beta   90.00
_cell.angle_gamma   90.00
#
_symmetry.space_group_name_H-M   'P 1'
#
loop_
_entity.id
_entity.type
_entity.pdbx_description
1 polymer ?
#
loop_
_entity_poly.entity_id
_entity_poly.type
_entity_poly.pdbx_seq_one_letter_code
_entity_poly.pdbx_strand_id
1 'polypeptide(L)'
;EAAWVLSNIAAGSVSHKRLIYSSEAVLLLLQLLSTASFDIRKEVAYALGNLCVVPAEGSGQPNVMLEHLTALIDRGCLSGYISLVRSPDIEAARLGLQFLEL
;
A
#
# COMPACT_ATOMS: atom_id res chain seq x y z
N GLU A 1 2.53 14.93 -1.01
CA GLU A 1 1.17 15.43 -0.72
C GLU A 1 0.04 14.54 -1.23
N ALA A 2 -0.21 14.39 -2.53
CA ALA A 2 -1.35 13.57 -3.00
C ALA A 2 -1.32 12.10 -2.52
N ALA A 3 -0.14 11.45 -2.57
CA ALA A 3 0.04 10.09 -2.05
C ALA A 3 -0.20 10.01 -0.53
N TRP A 4 0.22 11.04 0.23
CA TRP A 4 0.01 11.14 1.67
C TRP A 4 -1.47 11.31 2.02
N VAL A 5 -2.20 12.15 1.28
CA VAL A 5 -3.67 12.27 1.45
C VAL A 5 -4.34 10.93 1.17
N LEU A 6 -3.94 10.25 0.09
CA LEU A 6 -4.52 8.97 -0.28
C LEU A 6 -4.22 7.86 0.74
N SER A 7 -3.02 7.86 1.35
CA SER A 7 -2.65 6.90 2.38
C SER A 7 -3.53 7.05 3.64
N ASN A 8 -3.87 8.28 4.02
CA ASN A 8 -4.80 8.56 5.11
C ASN A 8 -6.23 8.09 4.80
N ILE A 9 -6.71 8.28 3.57
CA ILE A 9 -8.03 7.77 3.15
C ILE A 9 -8.03 6.24 3.15
N ALA A 10 -6.95 5.61 2.65
CA ALA A 10 -6.78 4.16 2.63
C ALA A 10 -6.67 3.54 4.04
N ALA A 11 -6.22 4.30 5.04
CA ALA A 11 -6.20 3.87 6.44
C ALA A 11 -7.60 3.79 7.07
N GLY A 12 -8.62 4.37 6.43
CA GLY A 12 -10.00 4.40 6.91
C GLY A 12 -10.80 3.11 6.69
N SER A 13 -12.10 3.27 6.44
CA SER A 13 -13.05 2.17 6.30
C SER A 13 -12.81 1.29 5.07
N VAL A 14 -13.34 0.07 5.09
CA VAL A 14 -13.33 -0.85 3.94
C VAL A 14 -13.95 -0.20 2.69
N SER A 15 -14.97 0.65 2.83
CA SER A 15 -15.59 1.35 1.70
C SER A 15 -14.62 2.33 1.03
N HIS A 16 -13.83 3.07 1.80
CA HIS A 16 -12.78 3.93 1.23
C HIS A 16 -11.72 3.11 0.49
N LYS A 17 -11.26 2.00 1.08
CA LYS A 17 -10.29 1.11 0.42
C LYS A 17 -10.81 0.58 -0.91
N ARG A 18 -12.06 0.11 -0.97
CA ARG A 18 -12.69 -0.35 -2.22
C ARG A 18 -12.81 0.75 -3.27
N LEU A 19 -13.14 1.98 -2.86
CA LEU A 19 -13.24 3.11 -3.78
C LEU A 19 -11.89 3.42 -4.43
N ILE A 20 -10.82 3.46 -3.62
CA ILE A 20 -9.46 3.67 -4.12
C ILE A 20 -9.05 2.52 -5.03
N TYR A 21 -9.30 1.28 -4.61
CA TYR A 21 -8.93 0.09 -5.37
C TYR A 21 -9.62 0.03 -6.75
N SER A 22 -10.89 0.42 -6.81
CA SER A 22 -11.69 0.46 -8.04
C SER A 22 -11.33 1.63 -8.97
N SER A 23 -10.48 2.55 -8.52
CA SER A 23 -10.04 3.71 -9.30
C SER A 23 -8.72 3.44 -10.02
N GLU A 24 -8.33 4.34 -10.93
CA GLU A 24 -7.03 4.28 -11.61
C GLU A 24 -5.84 4.57 -10.67
N ALA A 25 -6.11 4.99 -9.42
CA ALA A 25 -5.07 5.34 -8.46
C ALA A 25 -4.11 4.18 -8.20
N VAL A 26 -4.59 2.93 -8.14
CA VAL A 26 -3.72 1.77 -7.85
C VAL A 26 -2.60 1.62 -8.89
N LEU A 27 -2.93 1.76 -10.17
CA LEU A 27 -1.95 1.65 -11.24
C LEU A 27 -0.89 2.76 -11.15
N LEU A 28 -1.33 3.99 -10.90
CA LEU A 28 -0.44 5.14 -10.73
C LEU A 28 0.46 4.98 -9.50
N LEU A 29 -0.09 4.52 -8.37
CA LEU A 29 0.67 4.25 -7.15
C LEU A 29 1.73 3.17 -7.40
N LEU A 30 1.39 2.08 -8.07
CA LEU A 30 2.37 1.04 -8.40
C LEU A 30 3.51 1.56 -9.28
N GLN A 31 3.20 2.38 -10.28
CA GLN A 31 4.23 3.03 -11.10
C GLN A 31 5.12 3.93 -10.25
N LEU A 32 4.53 4.78 -9.41
CA LEU A 32 5.28 5.70 -8.55
C LEU A 32 6.13 4.96 -7.51
N LEU A 33 5.68 3.80 -7.01
CA LEU A 33 6.45 2.97 -6.10
C LEU A 33 7.80 2.55 -6.70
N SER A 34 7.85 2.34 -8.02
CA SER A 34 9.08 1.97 -8.73
C SER A 34 9.88 3.18 -9.20
N THR A 35 9.23 4.27 -9.64
CA THR A 35 9.91 5.34 -10.40
C THR A 35 10.09 6.66 -9.65
N ALA A 36 9.37 6.89 -8.56
CA ALA A 36 9.38 8.19 -7.88
C ALA A 36 10.61 8.37 -6.97
N SER A 37 10.81 9.61 -6.50
CA SER A 37 11.80 9.91 -5.47
C SER A 37 11.49 9.20 -4.16
N PHE A 38 12.51 8.99 -3.33
CA PHE A 38 12.41 8.22 -2.09
C PHE A 38 11.22 8.62 -1.21
N ASP A 39 11.05 9.92 -0.94
CA ASP A 39 9.98 10.41 -0.07
C ASP A 39 8.59 10.09 -0.62
N ILE A 40 8.42 10.19 -1.94
CA ILE A 40 7.15 9.85 -2.61
C ILE A 40 6.90 8.34 -2.54
N ARG A 41 7.92 7.51 -2.80
CA ARG A 41 7.79 6.05 -2.73
C ARG A 41 7.36 5.59 -1.33
N LYS A 42 7.87 6.23 -0.28
CA LYS A 42 7.48 5.93 1.11
C LYS A 42 5.99 6.18 1.33
N GLU A 43 5.47 7.34 0.92
CA GLU A 43 4.04 7.66 1.02
C GLU A 43 3.15 6.75 0.18
N VAL A 44 3.61 6.40 -1.02
CA VAL A 44 2.94 5.44 -1.90
C VAL A 44 2.88 4.05 -1.26
N ALA A 45 3.95 3.61 -0.61
CA ALA A 45 3.98 2.32 0.08
C ALA A 45 3.04 2.29 1.30
N TYR A 46 2.89 3.40 2.02
CA TYR A 46 1.85 3.51 3.05
C TYR A 46 0.45 3.38 2.43
N ALA A 47 0.19 4.06 1.32
CA ALA A 47 -1.11 4.00 0.65
C ALA A 47 -1.47 2.58 0.21
N LEU A 48 -0.56 1.91 -0.51
CA LEU A 48 -0.77 0.54 -1.00
C LEU A 48 -0.85 -0.48 0.14
N GLY A 49 -0.04 -0.32 1.20
CA GLY A 49 -0.08 -1.21 2.36
C GLY A 49 -1.41 -1.09 3.10
N ASN A 50 -1.89 0.14 3.31
CA ASN A 50 -3.18 0.38 3.94
C ASN A 50 -4.36 -0.22 3.16
N LEU A 51 -4.27 -0.39 1.83
CA LEU A 51 -5.31 -1.07 1.04
C LEU A 51 -5.42 -2.58 1.34
N CYS A 52 -4.38 -3.19 1.90
CA CYS A 52 -4.29 -4.63 2.14
C CYS A 52 -4.53 -5.02 3.62
N VAL A 53 -4.52 -4.06 4.54
CA VAL A 53 -4.71 -4.33 5.97
C VAL A 53 -6.20 -4.47 6.32
N VAL A 54 -6.56 -5.53 7.03
CA VAL A 54 -7.90 -5.73 7.59
C VAL A 54 -8.10 -4.79 8.80
N PRO A 55 -9.16 -3.95 8.84
CA PRO A 55 -9.46 -3.16 10.03
C PRO A 55 -9.71 -4.04 11.26
N ALA A 56 -9.20 -3.63 12.42
CA ALA A 56 -9.31 -4.38 13.68
C ALA A 56 -10.75 -4.48 14.22
N GLU A 57 -11.65 -3.61 13.76
CA GLU A 57 -13.08 -3.72 14.05
C GLU A 57 -13.65 -4.87 13.23
N GLY A 58 -14.09 -5.94 13.90
CA GLY A 58 -14.47 -7.26 13.36
C GLY A 58 -15.65 -7.33 12.37
N SER A 59 -15.79 -6.32 11.51
CA SER A 59 -16.70 -6.24 10.36
C SER A 59 -15.95 -6.30 9.01
N GLY A 60 -14.63 -6.36 9.02
CA GLY A 60 -13.83 -6.45 7.79
C GLY A 60 -14.03 -7.80 7.12
N GLN A 61 -14.55 -7.79 5.87
CA GLN A 61 -14.54 -8.98 5.01
C GLN A 61 -13.07 -9.33 4.68
N PRO A 62 -12.48 -10.37 5.30
CA PRO A 62 -11.04 -10.65 5.15
C PRO A 62 -10.69 -10.95 3.69
N ASN A 63 -11.66 -11.56 2.98
CA ASN A 63 -11.54 -11.94 1.58
C ASN A 63 -11.23 -10.76 0.66
N VAL A 64 -11.82 -9.58 0.89
CA VAL A 64 -11.62 -8.41 0.01
C VAL A 64 -10.19 -7.86 0.15
N MET A 65 -9.63 -7.86 1.35
CA MET A 65 -8.26 -7.36 1.56
C MET A 65 -7.23 -8.36 1.00
N LEU A 66 -7.50 -9.67 1.12
CA LEU A 66 -6.70 -10.70 0.47
C LEU A 66 -6.74 -10.56 -1.07
N GLU A 67 -7.90 -10.27 -1.66
CA GLU A 67 -8.03 -9.99 -3.09
C GLU A 67 -7.18 -8.78 -3.50
N HIS A 68 -7.20 -7.69 -2.73
CA HIS A 68 -6.33 -6.54 -2.97
C HIS A 68 -4.85 -6.94 -2.92
N LEU A 69 -4.43 -7.67 -1.88
CA LEU A 69 -3.04 -8.10 -1.69
C LEU A 69 -2.55 -8.96 -2.86
N THR A 70 -3.30 -9.99 -3.22
CA THR A 70 -2.96 -10.87 -4.36
C THR A 70 -2.83 -10.05 -5.65
N ALA A 71 -3.78 -9.17 -5.93
CA ALA A 71 -3.74 -8.36 -7.14
C ALA A 71 -2.57 -7.36 -7.17
N LEU A 72 -2.16 -6.80 -6.04
CA LEU A 72 -0.99 -5.93 -5.98
C LEU A 72 0.32 -6.71 -6.21
N ILE A 73 0.42 -7.91 -5.64
CA ILE A 73 1.55 -8.82 -5.85
C ILE A 73 1.68 -9.18 -7.33
N ASP A 74 0.58 -9.59 -7.97
CA ASP A 74 0.55 -9.95 -9.40
C ASP A 74 0.94 -8.78 -10.31
N ARG A 75 0.71 -7.54 -9.87
CA ARG A 75 1.10 -6.31 -10.58
C ARG A 75 2.52 -5.83 -10.24
N GLY A 76 3.29 -6.60 -9.46
CA GLY A 76 4.72 -6.38 -9.25
C GLY A 76 5.10 -5.45 -8.10
N CYS A 77 4.22 -5.22 -7.12
CA CYS A 77 4.51 -4.32 -6.00
C CYS A 77 5.71 -4.78 -5.14
N LEU A 78 5.99 -6.10 -5.10
CA LEU A 78 7.03 -6.71 -4.26
C LEU A 78 8.41 -6.09 -4.48
N SER A 79 8.77 -5.79 -5.72
CA SER A 79 10.07 -5.18 -6.04
C SER A 79 10.26 -3.83 -5.36
N GLY A 80 9.19 -3.02 -5.30
CA GLY A 80 9.16 -1.75 -4.60
C GLY A 80 9.31 -1.90 -3.09
N TYR A 81 8.56 -2.81 -2.48
CA TYR A 81 8.67 -3.06 -1.03
C TYR A 81 10.02 -3.65 -0.62
N ILE A 82 10.59 -4.56 -1.42
CA ILE A 82 11.96 -5.08 -1.20
C ILE A 82 12.99 -3.95 -1.26
N SER A 83 12.82 -2.99 -2.19
CA SER A 83 13.69 -1.81 -2.25
C SER A 83 13.58 -0.95 -0.99
N LEU A 84 12.41 -0.89 -0.34
CA LEU A 84 12.23 -0.16 0.91
C LEU A 84 12.88 -0.87 2.09
N VAL A 85 12.76 -2.21 2.18
CA VAL A 85 13.44 -3.03 3.21
C VAL A 85 14.96 -2.79 3.20
N ARG A 86 15.55 -2.56 2.01
CA ARG A 86 16.98 -2.29 1.84
C ARG A 86 17.38 -0.84 2.10
N SER A 87 16.42 0.03 2.44
CA SER A 87 16.68 1.45 2.71
C SER A 87 17.50 1.63 4.00
N PRO A 88 18.43 2.60 4.05
CA PRO A 88 19.08 2.99 5.30
C PRO A 88 18.13 3.73 6.26
N ASP A 89 17.00 4.23 5.76
CA ASP A 89 15.94 4.83 6.57
C ASP A 89 15.14 3.73 7.30
N ILE A 90 15.19 3.75 8.63
CA ILE A 90 14.61 2.71 9.50
C ILE A 90 13.10 2.60 9.32
N GLU A 91 12.42 3.74 9.13
CA GLU A 91 10.96 3.78 8.99
C GLU A 91 10.53 3.15 7.66
N ALA A 92 11.20 3.49 6.56
CA ALA A 92 10.97 2.87 5.26
C ALA A 92 11.30 1.37 5.27
N ALA A 93 12.40 0.97 5.93
CA ALA A 93 12.76 -0.43 6.06
C ALA A 93 11.70 -1.23 6.84
N ARG A 94 11.21 -0.65 7.95
CA ARG A 94 10.12 -1.22 8.76
C ARG A 94 8.83 -1.33 7.95
N LEU A 95 8.44 -0.28 7.24
CA LEU A 95 7.25 -0.29 6.37
C LEU A 95 7.34 -1.39 5.31
N GLY A 96 8.50 -1.52 4.68
CA GLY A 96 8.81 -2.59 3.74
C GLY A 96 8.56 -3.97 4.34
N LEU A 97 9.11 -4.20 5.54
CA LEU A 97 8.99 -5.48 6.24
C LEU A 97 7.55 -5.78 6.66
N GLN A 98 6.85 -4.79 7.22
CA GLN A 98 5.45 -4.93 7.65
C GLN A 98 4.53 -5.36 6.52
N PHE A 99 4.73 -4.83 5.30
CA PHE A 99 3.95 -5.26 4.15
C PHE A 99 4.22 -6.73 3.76
N LEU A 100 5.47 -7.17 3.87
CA LEU A 100 5.86 -8.54 3.54
C LEU A 100 5.40 -9.57 4.59
N GLU A 101 4.99 -9.13 5.78
CA GLU A 101 4.44 -9.96 6.85
C GLU A 101 2.91 -10.12 6.78
N LEU A 102 2.23 -9.39 5.88
CA LEU A 102 0.78 -9.49 5.65
C LEU A 102 0.40 -10.83 5.00
#